data_AF-A0A6M3Y2H6-F1
#
_entry.id   AF-A0A6M3Y2H6-F1
#
_cell.length_a   1.000
_cell.length_b   1.000
_cell.length_c   1.000
_cell.angle_alpha   90.00
_cell.angle_beta   90.00
_cell.angle_gamma   90.00
#
_symmetry.space_group_name_H-M   'P 1'
#
loop_
_entity.id
_entity.type
_entity.pdbx_description
1 polymer ?
#
loop_
_entity_poly.entity_id
_entity_poly.type
_entity_poly.pdbx_seq_one_letter_code
_entity_poly.pdbx_strand_id
1 'polypeptide(L)'
;MQAELKLEPKPTSVLLGLQRIMAEYQGHDGGWWTLWGLQEALYRRFGLQSSEAAISARIRDLRKQGWKVERRRLGSVGKSRACGYRLRTGGTA
;
A
#
# COMPACT_ATOMS: atom_id res chain seq x y z
N MET A 1 5.05 20.46 -23.12
CA MET A 1 4.66 19.05 -23.02
C MET A 1 4.10 18.82 -21.62
N GLN A 2 2.78 18.86 -21.46
CA GLN A 2 2.17 18.53 -20.16
C GLN A 2 2.10 17.01 -20.05
N ALA A 3 2.72 16.46 -19.01
CA ALA A 3 2.56 15.06 -18.66
C ALA A 3 1.11 14.87 -18.24
N GLU A 4 0.31 14.33 -19.16
CA GLU A 4 -1.06 13.91 -18.91
C GLU A 4 -1.01 12.85 -17.81
N LEU A 5 -1.28 13.28 -16.58
CA LEU A 5 -1.36 12.41 -15.42
C LEU A 5 -2.57 11.51 -15.69
N LYS A 6 -2.34 10.33 -16.29
CA LYS A 6 -3.35 9.28 -16.49
C LYS A 6 -3.81 8.84 -15.10
N LEU A 7 -4.75 9.58 -14.52
CA LEU A 7 -5.48 9.21 -13.32
C LEU A 7 -6.23 7.93 -13.68
N GLU A 8 -5.70 6.81 -13.20
CA GLU A 8 -6.43 5.55 -13.23
C GLU A 8 -7.83 5.76 -12.63
N PRO A 9 -8.85 5.04 -13.11
CA PRO A 9 -10.20 5.19 -12.59
C PRO A 9 -10.17 5.04 -11.08
N LYS A 10 -10.60 6.10 -10.38
CA LYS A 10 -10.56 6.21 -8.93
C LYS A 10 -11.22 4.96 -8.33
N PRO A 11 -10.50 4.15 -7.54
CA PRO A 11 -11.08 3.00 -6.90
C PRO A 11 -12.20 3.46 -5.97
N THR A 12 -13.31 2.73 -6.00
CA THR A 12 -14.53 3.03 -5.23
C THR A 12 -14.29 3.02 -3.72
N SER A 13 -13.16 2.46 -3.26
CA SER A 13 -12.75 2.46 -1.86
C SER A 13 -11.23 2.43 -1.68
N VAL A 14 -10.80 2.84 -0.48
CA VAL A 14 -9.41 2.73 0.00
C VAL A 14 -8.91 1.29 -0.06
N LEU A 15 -9.79 0.31 0.18
CA LEU A 15 -9.45 -1.11 0.13
C LEU A 15 -9.00 -1.53 -1.27
N LEU A 16 -9.76 -1.16 -2.31
CA LEU A 16 -9.42 -1.44 -3.71
C LEU A 16 -8.17 -0.68 -4.13
N GLY A 17 -8.01 0.57 -3.68
CA GLY A 17 -6.79 1.35 -3.93
C GLY A 17 -5.55 0.70 -3.33
N LEU A 18 -5.65 0.18 -2.10
CA LEU A 18 -4.56 -0.56 -1.46
C LEU A 18 -4.25 -1.87 -2.17
N GLN A 19 -5.26 -2.60 -2.65
CA GLN A 19 -5.04 -3.82 -3.46
C GLN A 19 -4.21 -3.50 -4.69
N ARG A 20 -4.59 -2.48 -5.46
CA ARG A 20 -3.86 -2.07 -6.67
C ARG A 20 -2.43 -1.65 -6.36
N ILE A 21 -2.23 -0.72 -5.41
CA ILE A 21 -0.89 -0.24 -5.02
C ILE A 21 0.00 -1.41 -4.56
N MET A 22 -0.53 -2.29 -3.71
CA MET A 22 0.26 -3.40 -3.17
C MET A 22 0.55 -4.47 -4.23
N ALA A 23 -0.37 -4.71 -5.17
CA ALA A 23 -0.17 -5.67 -6.26
C ALA A 23 0.82 -5.16 -7.30
N GLU A 24 0.73 -3.89 -7.70
CA GLU A 24 1.65 -3.28 -8.68
C GLU A 24 3.09 -3.17 -8.15
N TYR A 25 3.25 -2.92 -6.85
CA TYR A 25 4.57 -2.85 -6.23
C TYR A 25 5.22 -4.22 -6.01
N GLN A 26 4.63 -5.31 -6.49
CA GLN A 26 5.32 -6.61 -6.55
C GLN A 26 6.55 -6.59 -7.49
N GLY A 27 6.68 -5.60 -8.37
CA GLY A 27 7.65 -5.61 -9.47
C GLY A 27 9.00 -4.90 -9.28
N HIS A 28 9.22 -4.10 -8.24
CA HIS A 28 10.49 -3.36 -8.08
C HIS A 28 11.08 -3.54 -6.67
N ASP A 29 12.17 -4.31 -6.60
CA ASP A 29 13.14 -4.35 -5.49
C ASP A 29 12.67 -4.84 -4.11
N GLY A 30 11.50 -5.49 -4.00
CA GLY A 30 11.12 -6.19 -2.76
C GLY A 30 10.98 -5.30 -1.52
N GLY A 31 10.83 -3.98 -1.72
CA GLY A 31 10.74 -2.97 -0.68
C GLY A 31 9.49 -3.08 0.19
N TRP A 32 9.56 -2.48 1.38
CA TRP A 32 8.46 -2.48 2.34
C TRP A 32 7.74 -1.13 2.33
N TRP A 33 6.43 -1.16 2.19
CA TRP A 33 5.60 0.05 2.27
C TRP A 33 5.39 0.49 3.72
N THR A 34 5.65 1.75 4.03
CA THR A 34 5.16 2.35 5.28
C THR A 34 3.69 2.76 5.14
N LEU A 35 2.98 2.95 6.27
CA LEU A 35 1.60 3.47 6.21
C LEU A 35 1.55 4.85 5.54
N TRP A 36 2.50 5.72 5.89
CA TRP A 36 2.69 7.00 5.23
C TRP A 36 2.92 6.87 3.72
N GLY A 37 3.77 5.95 3.27
CA GLY A 37 4.00 5.71 1.84
C GLY A 37 2.74 5.23 1.11
N LEU A 38 1.94 4.37 1.76
CA LEU A 38 0.64 3.93 1.21
C LEU A 38 -0.36 5.09 1.16
N GLN A 39 -0.37 5.96 2.18
CA GLN A 39 -1.22 7.14 2.22
C GLN A 39 -0.88 8.09 1.07
N GLU A 40 0.41 8.37 0.87
CA GLU A 40 0.87 9.22 -0.21
C GLU A 40 0.57 8.61 -1.58
N ALA A 41 0.76 7.30 -1.75
CA ALA A 41 0.42 6.61 -2.99
C ALA A 41 -1.09 6.66 -3.28
N LEU A 42 -1.95 6.43 -2.27
CA LEU A 42 -3.41 6.55 -2.40
C LEU A 42 -3.83 7.96 -2.81
N TYR A 43 -3.20 8.98 -2.23
CA TYR A 43 -3.51 10.36 -2.56
C TYR A 43 -3.02 10.74 -3.96
N ARG A 44 -1.75 10.46 -4.28
CA ARG A 44 -1.15 10.85 -5.57
C ARG A 44 -1.75 10.12 -6.76
N ARG A 45 -2.10 8.84 -6.61
CA ARG A 45 -2.62 8.02 -7.72
C ARG A 45 -4.13 8.14 -7.88
N PHE A 46 -4.86 8.22 -6.77
CA PHE A 46 -6.32 8.09 -6.76
C PHE A 46 -7.06 9.28 -6.15
N GLY A 47 -6.34 10.29 -5.64
CA GLY A 47 -6.94 11.40 -4.91
C GLY A 47 -7.69 10.94 -3.65
N LEU A 48 -7.26 9.83 -3.04
CA LEU A 48 -7.90 9.26 -1.85
C LEU A 48 -7.12 9.67 -0.60
N GLN A 49 -7.72 10.58 0.18
CA GLN A 49 -7.22 10.88 1.52
C GLN A 49 -7.64 9.77 2.49
N SER A 50 -6.71 9.31 3.30
CA SER A 50 -6.95 8.32 4.36
C SER A 50 -5.92 8.48 5.46
N SER A 51 -6.33 8.19 6.70
CA SER A 51 -5.41 8.17 7.83
C SER A 51 -4.63 6.85 7.88
N GLU A 52 -3.46 6.86 8.52
CA GLU A 52 -2.68 5.64 8.78
C GLU A 52 -3.51 4.57 9.52
N ALA A 53 -4.39 4.97 10.43
CA ALA A 53 -5.30 4.07 11.14
C ALA A 53 -6.32 3.39 10.19
N ALA A 54 -6.89 4.15 9.26
CA ALA A 54 -7.80 3.61 8.25
C ALA A 54 -7.06 2.65 7.31
N ILE A 55 -5.86 3.00 6.86
CA ILE A 55 -5.01 2.12 6.03
C ILE A 55 -4.68 0.83 6.78
N SER A 56 -4.29 0.92 8.05
CA SER A 56 -4.03 -0.23 8.91
C SER A 56 -5.26 -1.14 9.05
N ALA A 57 -6.46 -0.57 9.21
CA ALA A 57 -7.70 -1.34 9.21
C ALA A 57 -7.93 -2.05 7.86
N ARG A 58 -7.70 -1.37 6.73
CA ARG A 58 -7.85 -1.98 5.41
C ARG A 58 -6.81 -3.05 5.12
N ILE A 59 -5.58 -2.92 5.60
CA ILE A 59 -4.58 -4.00 5.55
C ILE A 59 -5.06 -5.23 6.32
N ARG A 60 -5.73 -5.06 7.46
CA ARG A 60 -6.36 -6.17 8.18
C ARG A 60 -7.49 -6.79 7.37
N ASP A 61 -8.31 -5.98 6.70
CA ASP A 61 -9.37 -6.48 5.81
C ASP A 61 -8.83 -7.26 4.61
N LEU A 62 -7.66 -6.86 4.07
CA LEU A 62 -6.98 -7.61 3.01
C LEU A 62 -6.55 -9.00 3.46
N ARG A 63 -6.00 -9.10 4.67
CA ARG A 63 -5.64 -10.40 5.26
C ARG A 63 -6.86 -11.30 5.44
N LYS A 64 -8.00 -10.74 5.84
CA LYS A 64 -9.27 -11.48 5.95
C LYS A 64 -9.76 -11.99 4.60
N GLN A 65 -9.47 -11.28 3.51
CA GLN A 65 -9.77 -11.70 2.14
C GLN A 65 -8.76 -12.73 1.57
N GLY A 66 -7.82 -13.24 2.38
CA GLY A 66 -6.83 -14.23 1.96
C GLY A 66 -5.54 -13.65 1.38
N TRP A 67 -5.38 -12.32 1.31
CA TRP A 67 -4.14 -11.71 0.85
C TRP A 67 -3.03 -11.90 1.89
N LYS A 68 -1.91 -12.49 1.47
CA LYS A 68 -0.74 -12.71 2.33
C LYS A 68 0.06 -11.41 2.51
N VAL A 69 -0.39 -10.52 3.41
CA VAL A 69 0.33 -9.26 3.71
C VAL A 69 1.28 -9.44 4.89
N GLU A 70 2.59 -9.44 4.65
CA GLU A 70 3.64 -9.42 5.66
C GLU A 70 3.74 -8.06 6.36
N ARG A 71 4.14 -8.08 7.63
CA ARG A 71 4.51 -6.88 8.40
C ARG A 71 5.88 -7.09 9.01
N ARG A 72 6.80 -6.15 8.79
CA ARG A 72 8.14 -6.14 9.40
C ARG A 72 8.41 -4.79 10.06
N ARG A 73 9.14 -4.79 11.17
CA ARG A 73 9.70 -3.54 11.72
C ARG A 73 10.89 -3.16 10.86
N LEU A 74 10.85 -1.97 10.25
CA LEU A 74 11.94 -1.47 9.39
C LEU A 74 13.03 -0.72 10.17
N GLY A 75 12.91 -0.69 11.50
CA GLY A 75 13.74 0.13 12.37
C GLY A 75 13.10 1.49 12.65
N SER A 76 13.92 2.41 13.16
CA SER A 76 13.54 3.79 13.40
C SER A 76 13.86 4.60 12.14
N VAL A 77 12.84 5.03 11.41
CA VAL A 77 13.02 6.05 10.35
C VAL A 77 12.67 7.38 11.00
N GLY A 78 13.69 8.11 11.46
CA GLY A 78 13.52 9.31 12.29
C GLY A 78 12.99 8.99 13.70
N LYS A 79 12.04 9.79 14.20
CA LYS A 79 11.46 9.67 15.57
C LYS A 79 10.36 8.58 15.70
N SER A 80 10.00 7.91 14.61
CA SER A 80 8.90 6.93 14.61
C SER A 80 9.40 5.53 14.25
N ARG A 81 8.97 4.54 15.04
CA ARG A 81 9.18 3.12 14.73
C ARG A 81 8.37 2.77 13.48
N ALA A 82 9.03 2.70 12.33
CA ALA A 82 8.35 2.46 11.07
C ALA A 82 8.03 0.96 10.92
N CYS A 83 6.74 0.64 10.77
CA CYS A 83 6.32 -0.68 10.34
C CYS A 83 6.15 -0.68 8.82
N GLY A 84 6.80 -1.65 8.19
CA GLY A 84 6.70 -1.94 6.78
C GLY A 84 5.64 -3.02 6.50
N TYR A 85 4.95 -2.88 5.39
CA TYR A 85 3.93 -3.79 4.88
C TYR A 85 4.27 -4.20 3.45
N ARG A 86 4.07 -5.46 3.13
CA ARG A 86 4.35 -5.98 1.78
C ARG A 86 3.46 -7.17 1.49
N LEU A 87 3.04 -7.34 0.24
CA LEU A 87 2.45 -8.61 -0.17
C LEU A 87 3.54 -9.67 -0.30
N ARG A 88 3.34 -10.80 0.37
CA ARG A 88 4.13 -12.01 0.16
C ARG A 88 3.61 -12.66 -1.10
N THR A 89 4.43 -12.71 -2.14
CA THR A 89 4.25 -13.65 -3.25
C THR A 89 4.33 -15.05 -2.65
N GLY A 90 3.19 -15.71 -2.47
CA GLY A 90 3.20 -17.15 -2.33
C GLY A 90 3.70 -17.70 -3.65
N GLY A 91 4.91 -18.28 -3.64
CA GLY A 91 5.39 -19.04 -4.77
C GLY A 91 4.35 -20.09 -5.14
N THR A 92 3.87 -20.02 -6.38
CA THR A 92 3.40 -21.21 -7.08
C THR A 92 4.62 -22.10 -7.27
N ALA A 93 4.70 -23.15 -6.46
CA ALA A 93 5.25 -24.43 -6.87
C ALA A 93 4.05 -25.38 -6.96
#